data_AF-A0A934E0K2-F1
#
_entry.id   AF-A0A934E0K2-F1
#
_cell.length_a   1.000
_cell.length_b   1.000
_cell.length_c   1.000
_cell.angle_alpha   90.00
_cell.angle_beta   90.00
_cell.angle_gamma   90.00
#
_symmetry.space_group_name_H-M   'P 1'
#
loop_
_entity.id
_entity.type
_entity.pdbx_description
1 polymer ?
#
loop_
_entity_poly.entity_id
_entity_poly.type
_entity_poly.pdbx_seq_one_letter_code
_entity_poly.pdbx_strand_id
1 'polypeptide(L)'
;MAAKAPVDLSPEERREIAAWIEANREALPAPVRSFLELHERYLAAGEGDPQRRALEAALRELRRALHLTPSSEKRRSSGRPLDGLPKEVAAKSEREKLEAQISRGDRLSEWHRELKKQHDRQLKQLRKRLAKMPADKPSSEDLPLDEHEPTEEERAADRAADIRFTDHLQEGGGKDPAMTPVREALMPGGSALLHEEQVYLPAEIPEDLAGAQVVETWTEPRVRYDFSVAVTRLELEVEKKIVVDHDGERIVLSPPTSEYGPARYAVTWSALATLAELAGQMALPFNRLAKMLSTPEKTFTAAALSRMLHYVAQRFVGVYLALGEQLADSDYLGGDDTSARVLEVSSYFEKLRALECT
;
A
#
# COMPACT_ATOMS: atom_id res chain seq x y z
N MET A 1 9.27 -20.84 3.75
CA MET A 1 10.57 -20.78 4.46
C MET A 1 11.11 -19.37 4.35
N ALA A 2 11.20 -18.64 5.47
CA ALA A 2 11.87 -17.35 5.50
C ALA A 2 13.37 -17.58 5.26
N ALA A 3 13.98 -16.86 4.33
CA ALA A 3 15.43 -16.85 4.19
C ALA A 3 16.01 -16.36 5.52
N LYS A 4 16.75 -17.24 6.23
CA LYS A 4 17.53 -16.84 7.39
C LYS A 4 18.40 -15.66 6.97
N ALA A 5 18.44 -14.62 7.80
CA ALA A 5 19.39 -13.52 7.61
C ALA A 5 20.80 -14.11 7.43
N PRO A 6 21.64 -13.52 6.55
CA PRO A 6 23.01 -13.98 6.40
C PRO A 6 23.68 -13.97 7.78
N VAL A 7 24.20 -15.12 8.18
CA VAL A 7 24.89 -15.29 9.46
C VAL A 7 26.18 -14.49 9.39
N ASP A 8 26.34 -13.52 10.29
CA ASP A 8 27.61 -12.81 10.43
C ASP A 8 28.67 -13.81 10.90
N LEU A 9 29.72 -14.00 10.09
CA LEU A 9 30.83 -14.89 10.42
C LEU A 9 31.50 -14.41 11.71
N SER A 10 31.74 -15.34 12.63
CA SER A 10 32.49 -15.09 13.85
C SER A 10 33.95 -14.73 13.55
N PRO A 11 34.67 -14.08 14.49
CA PRO A 11 36.09 -13.75 14.30
C PRO A 11 36.97 -14.99 14.06
N GLU A 12 36.61 -16.12 14.65
CA GLU A 12 37.35 -17.38 14.51
C GLU A 12 37.13 -18.00 13.13
N GLU A 13 35.87 -18.03 12.65
CA GLU A 13 35.53 -18.50 11.30
C GLU A 13 36.23 -17.67 10.22
N ARG A 14 36.37 -16.35 10.42
CA ARG A 14 37.10 -15.48 9.46
C ARG A 14 38.59 -15.80 9.41
N ARG A 15 39.21 -16.09 10.56
CA ARG A 15 40.62 -16.50 10.61
C ARG A 15 40.83 -17.85 9.97
N GLU A 16 39.90 -18.78 10.18
CA GLU A 16 39.93 -20.09 9.53
C GLU A 16 39.82 -19.97 8.01
N ILE A 17 38.88 -19.14 7.51
CA ILE A 17 38.74 -18.87 6.08
C ILE A 17 39.99 -18.20 5.51
N ALA A 18 40.57 -17.21 6.20
CA ALA A 18 41.79 -16.56 5.76
C ALA A 18 42.98 -17.54 5.69
N ALA A 19 43.14 -18.39 6.71
CA ALA A 19 44.18 -19.42 6.73
C ALA A 19 43.99 -20.46 5.62
N TRP A 20 42.74 -20.84 5.33
CA TRP A 20 42.42 -21.74 4.23
C TRP A 20 42.73 -21.14 2.86
N ILE A 21 42.38 -19.87 2.64
CA ILE A 21 42.69 -19.15 1.39
C ILE A 21 44.19 -19.12 1.15
N GLU A 22 44.98 -18.81 2.18
CA GLU A 22 46.44 -18.74 2.06
C GLU A 22 47.05 -20.13 1.79
N ALA A 23 46.59 -21.16 2.49
CA ALA A 23 47.07 -22.54 2.30
C ALA A 23 46.76 -23.11 0.91
N ASN A 24 45.69 -22.65 0.25
CA ASN A 24 45.24 -23.16 -1.05
C ASN A 24 45.52 -22.20 -2.20
N ARG A 25 46.20 -21.07 -1.95
CA ARG A 25 46.37 -19.97 -2.90
C ARG A 25 46.98 -20.42 -4.22
N GLU A 26 47.99 -21.27 -4.19
CA GLU A 26 48.70 -21.72 -5.40
C GLU A 26 47.87 -22.69 -6.26
N ALA A 27 46.94 -23.43 -5.65
CA ALA A 27 46.08 -24.39 -6.33
C ALA A 27 44.86 -23.73 -7.00
N LEU A 28 44.58 -22.46 -6.71
CA LEU A 28 43.40 -21.76 -7.21
C LEU A 28 43.65 -21.13 -8.60
N PRO A 29 42.66 -21.17 -9.51
CA PRO A 29 42.73 -20.48 -10.79
C PRO A 29 42.98 -18.98 -10.62
N ALA A 30 43.74 -18.38 -11.53
CA ALA A 30 44.14 -16.96 -11.44
C ALA A 30 42.98 -15.98 -11.20
N PRO A 31 41.80 -16.10 -11.84
CA PRO A 31 40.67 -15.19 -11.58
C PRO A 31 40.12 -15.31 -10.15
N VAL A 32 40.15 -16.50 -9.58
CA VAL A 32 39.68 -16.78 -8.21
C VAL A 32 40.66 -16.19 -7.20
N ARG A 33 41.97 -16.28 -7.45
CA ARG A 33 43.00 -15.65 -6.61
C ARG A 33 42.83 -14.13 -6.55
N SER A 34 42.69 -13.47 -7.70
CA SER A 34 42.49 -12.01 -7.75
C SER A 34 41.21 -11.55 -7.03
N PHE A 35 40.15 -12.36 -7.07
CA PHE A 35 38.92 -12.06 -6.33
C PHE A 35 39.09 -12.24 -4.80
N LEU A 36 39.76 -13.32 -4.38
CA LEU A 36 39.99 -13.62 -2.97
C LEU A 36 41.00 -12.67 -2.31
N GLU A 37 42.00 -12.17 -3.05
CA GLU A 37 42.95 -11.14 -2.57
C GLU A 37 42.25 -9.87 -2.05
N LEU A 38 41.13 -9.48 -2.67
CA LEU A 38 40.31 -8.36 -2.21
C LEU A 38 39.60 -8.66 -0.87
N HIS A 39 39.24 -9.92 -0.64
CA HIS A 39 38.52 -10.38 0.55
C HIS A 39 39.46 -10.74 1.69
N GLU A 40 40.67 -11.19 1.40
CA GLU A 40 41.69 -11.56 2.38
C GLU A 40 42.04 -10.37 3.29
N ARG A 41 42.17 -9.16 2.73
CA ARG A 41 42.39 -7.93 3.50
C ARG A 41 41.23 -7.61 4.45
N TYR A 42 40.00 -7.98 4.08
CA TYR A 42 38.82 -7.79 4.91
C TYR A 42 38.70 -8.86 6.01
N LEU A 43 39.10 -10.11 5.71
CA LEU A 43 39.09 -11.23 6.66
C LEU A 43 40.22 -11.15 7.69
N ALA A 44 41.39 -10.63 7.29
CA ALA A 44 42.54 -10.44 8.16
C ALA A 44 42.38 -9.23 9.11
N ALA A 45 41.56 -8.25 8.74
CA ALA A 45 41.30 -7.06 9.54
C ALA A 45 40.43 -7.39 10.77
N GLY A 46 41.02 -7.28 11.97
CA GLY A 46 40.33 -7.52 13.24
C GLY A 46 39.14 -6.57 13.47
N GLU A 47 38.30 -6.89 14.46
CA GLU A 47 37.28 -5.93 14.92
C GLU A 47 37.95 -4.64 15.39
N GLY A 48 37.62 -3.52 14.75
CA GLY A 48 38.17 -2.20 15.07
C GLY A 48 39.29 -1.71 14.14
N ASP A 49 39.74 -2.52 13.17
CA ASP A 49 40.75 -2.10 12.21
C ASP A 49 40.26 -0.92 11.33
N PRO A 50 41.02 0.18 11.21
CA PRO A 50 40.66 1.32 10.37
C PRO A 50 40.41 0.96 8.90
N GLN A 51 41.07 -0.06 8.34
CA GLN A 51 40.85 -0.46 6.94
C GLN A 51 39.48 -1.09 6.74
N ARG A 52 39.04 -1.93 7.68
CA ARG A 52 37.70 -2.52 7.66
C ARG A 52 36.62 -1.46 7.82
N ARG A 53 36.82 -0.49 8.73
CA ARG A 53 35.89 0.64 8.91
C ARG A 53 35.77 1.48 7.64
N ALA A 54 36.88 1.74 6.96
CA ALA A 54 36.89 2.47 5.69
C ALA A 54 36.14 1.70 4.59
N LEU A 55 36.30 0.39 4.52
CA LEU A 55 35.62 -0.46 3.54
C LEU A 55 34.11 -0.58 3.83
N GLU A 56 33.72 -0.74 5.10
CA GLU A 56 32.31 -0.73 5.53
C GLU A 56 31.66 0.63 5.25
N ALA A 57 32.39 1.74 5.43
CA ALA A 57 31.93 3.08 5.07
C ALA A 57 31.77 3.24 3.55
N ALA A 58 32.75 2.80 2.76
CA ALA A 58 32.68 2.83 1.29
C ALA A 58 31.52 1.96 0.76
N LEU A 59 31.31 0.76 1.32
CA LEU A 59 30.16 -0.09 1.00
C LEU A 59 28.83 0.56 1.39
N ARG A 60 28.77 1.29 2.50
CA ARG A 60 27.58 2.05 2.90
C ARG A 60 27.29 3.18 1.91
N GLU A 61 28.30 3.93 1.48
CA GLU A 61 28.14 4.98 0.46
C GLU A 61 27.78 4.41 -0.92
N LEU A 62 28.38 3.29 -1.33
CA LEU A 62 27.99 2.59 -2.55
C LEU A 62 26.53 2.14 -2.50
N ARG A 63 26.08 1.58 -1.36
CA ARG A 63 24.69 1.20 -1.14
C ARG A 63 23.75 2.41 -1.21
N ARG A 64 24.16 3.58 -0.72
CA ARG A 64 23.39 4.84 -0.86
C ARG A 64 23.30 5.29 -2.30
N ALA A 65 24.41 5.28 -3.03
CA ALA A 65 24.46 5.62 -4.45
C ALA A 65 23.60 4.67 -5.32
N LEU A 66 23.48 3.40 -4.91
CA LEU A 66 22.64 2.38 -5.56
C LEU A 66 21.20 2.33 -5.01
N HIS A 67 20.79 3.28 -4.16
CA HIS A 67 19.47 3.33 -3.52
C HIS A 67 19.08 2.10 -2.68
N LEU A 68 20.06 1.34 -2.20
CA LEU A 68 19.90 0.17 -1.33
C LEU A 68 20.02 0.59 0.15
N THR A 69 19.06 1.37 0.67
CA THR A 69 19.08 1.82 2.07
C THR A 69 18.61 0.71 3.03
N PRO A 70 19.43 0.28 4.00
CA PRO A 70 19.03 -0.69 5.01
C PRO A 70 17.84 -0.21 5.85
N SER A 71 16.96 -1.13 6.24
CA SER A 71 15.76 -0.84 7.05
C SER A 71 16.09 -0.18 8.40
N SER A 72 17.29 -0.38 8.93
CA SER A 72 17.79 0.25 10.16
C SER A 72 18.13 1.74 9.99
N GLU A 73 18.54 2.18 8.79
CA GLU A 73 18.81 3.59 8.48
C GLU A 73 17.52 4.35 8.10
N LYS A 74 16.50 3.66 7.57
CA LYS A 74 15.19 4.27 7.25
C LYS A 74 14.42 4.80 8.47
N ARG A 75 14.84 4.48 9.71
CA ARG A 75 14.06 4.71 10.93
C ARG A 75 14.45 5.94 11.76
N ARG A 76 15.45 6.76 11.37
CA ARG A 76 15.96 7.83 12.24
C ARG A 76 15.62 9.27 11.87
N SER A 77 15.15 9.58 10.65
CA SER A 77 14.94 10.98 10.22
C SER A 77 13.48 11.45 10.17
N SER A 78 12.50 10.57 10.30
CA SER A 78 11.11 10.95 10.52
C SER A 78 10.55 10.03 11.61
N GLY A 79 10.20 10.61 12.76
CA GLY A 79 9.36 9.92 13.74
C GLY A 79 8.10 9.41 13.05
N ARG A 80 7.46 8.37 13.58
CA ARG A 80 6.18 7.94 13.01
C ARG A 80 5.25 9.17 13.01
N PRO A 81 4.41 9.36 11.98
CA PRO A 81 3.49 10.51 11.90
C PRO A 81 2.63 10.70 13.17
N LEU A 82 2.47 9.63 13.95
CA LEU A 82 1.65 9.53 15.15
C LEU A 82 2.45 9.63 16.46
N ASP A 83 3.79 9.70 16.42
CA ASP A 83 4.63 9.75 17.64
C ASP A 83 4.45 11.05 18.44
N GLY A 84 3.89 12.11 17.81
CA GLY A 84 3.54 13.38 18.45
C GLY A 84 2.10 13.47 18.98
N LEU A 85 1.27 12.43 18.80
CA LEU A 85 -0.12 12.47 19.25
C LEU A 85 -0.23 12.29 20.78
N PRO A 86 -1.18 12.98 21.43
CA PRO A 86 -1.50 12.72 22.83
C PRO A 86 -1.88 11.25 23.03
N LYS A 87 -1.13 10.54 23.89
CA LYS A 87 -1.39 9.12 24.19
C LYS A 87 -2.68 8.94 24.99
N GLU A 88 -3.41 7.87 24.70
CA GLU A 88 -4.57 7.48 25.48
C GLU A 88 -4.14 6.95 26.85
N VAL A 89 -4.81 7.44 27.90
CA VAL A 89 -4.67 6.93 29.26
C VAL A 89 -5.76 5.88 29.47
N ALA A 90 -5.41 4.72 30.00
CA ALA A 90 -6.37 3.66 30.28
C ALA A 90 -7.34 4.09 31.39
N ALA A 91 -8.62 4.31 31.04
CA ALA A 91 -9.68 4.65 31.98
C ALA A 91 -10.27 3.39 32.65
N LYS A 92 -10.61 3.48 33.94
CA LYS A 92 -11.17 2.34 34.72
C LYS A 92 -12.69 2.36 34.79
N SER A 93 -13.34 3.47 34.42
CA SER A 93 -14.80 3.61 34.36
C SER A 93 -15.26 4.32 33.09
N GLU A 94 -16.54 4.19 32.73
CA GLU A 94 -17.11 4.88 31.55
C GLU A 94 -17.08 6.41 31.68
N ARG A 95 -17.28 6.94 32.89
CA ARG A 95 -17.17 8.37 33.15
C ARG A 95 -15.74 8.87 32.95
N GLU A 96 -14.75 8.16 33.50
CA GLU A 96 -13.34 8.47 33.26
C GLU A 96 -12.97 8.33 31.78
N LYS A 97 -13.60 7.41 31.04
CA LYS A 97 -13.38 7.23 29.60
C LYS A 97 -13.87 8.44 28.81
N LEU A 98 -15.06 8.97 29.14
CA LEU A 98 -15.60 10.18 28.51
C LEU A 98 -14.78 11.43 28.87
N GLU A 99 -14.40 11.60 30.14
CA GLU A 99 -13.54 12.71 30.58
C GLU A 99 -12.15 12.65 29.91
N ALA A 100 -11.58 11.45 29.73
CA ALA A 100 -10.34 11.25 28.99
C ALA A 100 -10.47 11.54 27.49
N GLN A 101 -11.62 11.22 26.87
CA GLN A 101 -11.91 11.55 25.48
C GLN A 101 -12.05 13.06 25.27
N ILE A 102 -12.76 13.76 26.15
CA ILE A 102 -12.89 15.23 26.11
C ILE A 102 -11.50 15.87 26.25
N SER A 103 -10.72 15.48 27.27
CA SER A 103 -9.37 16.00 27.47
C SER A 103 -8.43 15.71 26.29
N ARG A 104 -8.61 14.58 25.60
CA ARG A 104 -7.87 14.26 24.37
C ARG A 104 -8.30 15.17 23.22
N GLY A 105 -9.60 15.43 23.05
CA GLY A 105 -10.13 16.35 22.05
C GLY A 105 -9.58 17.78 22.23
N ASP A 106 -9.51 18.26 23.46
CA ASP A 106 -8.95 19.58 23.78
C ASP A 106 -7.46 19.66 23.40
N ARG A 107 -6.66 18.65 23.81
CA ARG A 107 -5.23 18.58 23.48
C ARG A 107 -4.97 18.49 21.98
N LEU A 108 -5.79 17.73 21.24
CA LEU A 108 -5.70 17.66 19.79
C LEU A 108 -6.01 19.01 19.14
N SER A 109 -7.03 19.71 19.64
CA SER A 109 -7.39 21.05 19.16
C SER A 109 -6.26 22.06 19.39
N GLU A 110 -5.62 22.03 20.55
CA GLU A 110 -4.45 22.86 20.85
C GLU A 110 -3.26 22.53 19.93
N TRP A 111 -2.98 21.23 19.74
CA TRP A 111 -1.92 20.76 18.86
C TRP A 111 -2.13 21.24 17.41
N HIS A 112 -3.36 21.16 16.89
CA HIS A 112 -3.70 21.69 15.56
C HIS A 112 -3.50 23.21 15.45
N ARG A 113 -3.87 23.98 16.48
CA ARG A 113 -3.63 25.42 16.53
C ARG A 113 -2.14 25.76 16.53
N GLU A 114 -1.32 24.98 17.23
CA GLU A 114 0.12 25.17 17.26
C GLU A 114 0.78 24.79 15.92
N LEU A 115 0.33 23.70 15.29
CA LEU A 115 0.79 23.29 13.98
C LEU A 115 0.46 24.34 12.91
N LYS A 116 -0.76 24.89 12.91
CA LYS A 116 -1.13 26.02 12.04
C LYS A 116 -0.18 27.21 12.22
N LYS A 117 0.11 27.61 13.47
CA LYS A 117 1.07 28.69 13.76
C LYS A 117 2.48 28.39 13.22
N GLN A 118 2.94 27.14 13.24
CA GLN A 118 4.22 26.74 12.68
C GLN A 118 4.23 26.86 11.16
N HIS A 119 3.18 26.40 10.49
CA HIS A 119 3.01 26.53 9.04
C HIS A 119 2.96 28.00 8.61
N ASP A 120 2.24 28.85 9.33
CA ASP A 120 2.19 30.29 9.06
C ASP A 120 3.57 30.95 9.18
N ARG A 121 4.36 30.54 10.19
CA ARG A 121 5.74 31.01 10.35
C ARG A 121 6.63 30.55 9.19
N GLN A 122 6.50 29.30 8.75
CA GLN A 122 7.24 28.77 7.60
C GLN A 122 6.85 29.50 6.31
N LEU A 123 5.57 29.72 6.06
CA LEU A 123 5.09 30.51 4.93
C LEU A 123 5.66 31.93 4.93
N LYS A 124 5.64 32.61 6.09
CA LYS A 124 6.28 33.94 6.23
C LYS A 124 7.77 33.91 5.92
N GLN A 125 8.49 32.86 6.35
CA GLN A 125 9.92 32.72 6.04
C GLN A 125 10.17 32.43 4.56
N LEU A 126 9.34 31.59 3.93
CA LEU A 126 9.42 31.28 2.50
C LEU A 126 9.13 32.52 1.65
N ARG A 127 8.08 33.29 1.98
CA ARG A 127 7.80 34.59 1.33
C ARG A 127 8.96 35.57 1.47
N LYS A 128 9.54 35.69 2.67
CA LYS A 128 10.74 36.53 2.90
C LYS A 128 11.96 36.05 2.10
N ARG A 129 12.12 34.74 1.89
CA ARG A 129 13.20 34.16 1.07
C ARG A 129 12.97 34.44 -0.41
N LEU A 130 11.75 34.26 -0.90
CA LEU A 130 11.35 34.55 -2.28
C LEU A 130 11.62 36.03 -2.62
N ALA A 131 11.22 36.95 -1.74
CA ALA A 131 11.47 38.39 -1.91
C ALA A 131 12.96 38.80 -1.87
N LYS A 132 13.84 37.94 -1.35
CA LYS A 132 15.30 38.19 -1.28
C LYS A 132 16.09 37.57 -2.43
N MET A 133 15.46 36.72 -3.24
CA MET A 133 16.11 36.17 -4.42
C MET A 133 16.11 37.24 -5.53
N PRO A 134 17.24 37.47 -6.22
CA PRO A 134 17.31 38.44 -7.30
C PRO A 134 16.37 38.00 -8.43
N ALA A 135 15.44 38.89 -8.79
CA ALA A 135 14.49 38.68 -9.86
C ALA A 135 15.22 38.73 -11.21
N ASP A 136 15.43 37.58 -11.85
CA ASP A 136 15.62 37.56 -13.28
C ASP A 136 14.33 38.08 -13.96
N LYS A 137 14.53 39.02 -14.88
CA LYS A 137 13.59 39.90 -15.58
C LYS A 137 12.35 39.21 -16.25
N PRO A 138 11.31 39.98 -16.67
CA PRO A 138 9.97 39.96 -16.06
C PRO A 138 8.84 39.52 -17.02
N SER A 139 7.69 39.15 -16.45
CA SER A 139 6.35 39.38 -17.04
C SER A 139 5.43 39.76 -15.86
N SER A 140 5.24 41.05 -15.63
CA SER A 140 4.02 41.80 -15.94
C SER A 140 2.89 41.56 -14.94
N GLU A 141 2.48 42.68 -14.33
CA GLU A 141 1.30 42.91 -13.49
C GLU A 141 1.47 42.60 -11.99
N ASP A 142 2.11 43.55 -11.31
CA ASP A 142 1.99 43.77 -9.88
C ASP A 142 0.53 44.12 -9.55
N LEU A 143 -0.23 43.12 -9.09
CA LEU A 143 -1.44 43.37 -8.31
C LEU A 143 -1.03 43.67 -6.86
N PRO A 144 -1.53 44.75 -6.25
CA PRO A 144 -1.36 44.97 -4.82
C PRO A 144 -2.12 43.87 -4.06
N LEU A 145 -1.37 42.94 -3.48
CA LEU A 145 -1.91 41.98 -2.52
C LEU A 145 -2.18 42.73 -1.21
N ASP A 146 -3.35 43.36 -1.13
CA ASP A 146 -3.93 43.75 0.14
C ASP A 146 -3.99 42.51 1.06
N GLU A 147 -3.58 42.67 2.30
CA GLU A 147 -3.74 41.66 3.34
C GLU A 147 -5.24 41.33 3.41
N HIS A 148 -5.62 40.19 2.83
CA HIS A 148 -7.01 39.72 2.83
C HIS A 148 -7.40 39.40 4.27
N GLU A 149 -7.92 40.40 4.97
CA GLU A 149 -8.70 40.19 6.17
C GLU A 149 -10.00 39.52 5.72
N PRO A 150 -10.35 38.32 6.24
CA PRO A 150 -11.62 37.69 5.92
C PRO A 150 -12.73 38.66 6.28
N THR A 151 -13.67 38.86 5.37
CA THR A 151 -14.83 39.71 5.61
C THR A 151 -15.67 39.17 6.78
N GLU A 152 -16.47 40.01 7.43
CA GLU A 152 -17.32 39.55 8.54
C GLU A 152 -18.31 38.45 8.11
N GLU A 153 -18.73 38.48 6.84
CA GLU A 153 -19.59 37.48 6.21
C GLU A 153 -18.87 36.13 6.04
N GLU A 154 -17.62 36.12 5.58
CA GLU A 154 -16.81 34.90 5.50
C GLU A 154 -16.52 34.31 6.89
N ARG A 155 -16.22 35.17 7.88
CA ARG A 155 -16.06 34.72 9.28
C ARG A 155 -17.37 34.17 9.85
N ALA A 156 -18.51 34.71 9.44
CA ALA A 156 -19.83 34.19 9.86
C ALA A 156 -20.13 32.85 9.18
N ALA A 157 -19.79 32.68 7.91
CA ALA A 157 -19.93 31.44 7.17
C ALA A 157 -19.03 30.33 7.74
N ASP A 158 -17.77 30.64 8.05
CA ASP A 158 -16.83 29.71 8.69
C ASP A 158 -17.33 29.28 10.08
N ARG A 159 -17.81 30.23 10.90
CA ARG A 159 -18.40 29.90 12.21
C ARG A 159 -19.65 29.04 12.08
N ALA A 160 -20.51 29.32 11.09
CA ALA A 160 -21.70 28.51 10.84
C ALA A 160 -21.37 27.11 10.31
N ALA A 161 -20.23 26.94 9.64
CA ALA A 161 -19.71 25.65 9.20
C ALA A 161 -19.08 24.86 10.36
N ASP A 162 -18.31 25.54 11.21
CA ASP A 162 -17.74 24.94 12.43
C ASP A 162 -18.83 24.45 13.38
N ILE A 163 -19.90 25.25 13.57
CA ILE A 163 -21.06 24.87 14.38
C ILE A 163 -21.74 23.62 13.81
N ARG A 164 -22.01 23.59 12.49
CA ARG A 164 -22.59 22.41 11.81
C ARG A 164 -21.71 21.16 11.95
N PHE A 165 -20.40 21.33 11.90
CA PHE A 165 -19.45 20.23 12.08
C PHE A 165 -19.44 19.72 13.53
N THR A 166 -19.45 20.62 14.51
CA THR A 166 -19.57 20.23 15.93
C THR A 166 -20.92 19.60 16.25
N ASP A 167 -22.01 20.09 15.65
CA ASP A 167 -23.34 19.51 15.81
C ASP A 167 -23.38 18.10 15.21
N HIS A 168 -22.80 17.88 14.02
CA HIS A 168 -22.63 16.53 13.45
C HIS A 168 -21.79 15.59 14.30
N LEU A 169 -20.76 16.10 14.99
CA LEU A 169 -19.95 15.32 15.93
C LEU A 169 -20.72 14.99 17.22
N GLN A 170 -21.58 15.90 17.69
CA GLN A 170 -22.39 15.74 18.91
C GLN A 170 -23.64 14.89 18.70
N GLU A 171 -24.23 14.89 17.50
CA GLU A 171 -25.36 14.03 17.11
C GLU A 171 -24.99 12.54 17.06
N GLY A 172 -23.71 12.20 17.26
CA GLY A 172 -23.29 10.85 17.61
C GLY A 172 -23.35 9.88 16.46
N GLY A 173 -22.33 9.91 15.59
CA GLY A 173 -21.78 8.73 14.90
C GLY A 173 -22.75 7.79 14.18
N GLY A 174 -23.95 8.23 13.82
CA GLY A 174 -24.82 7.49 12.92
C GLY A 174 -24.17 7.46 11.54
N LYS A 175 -23.94 6.26 11.00
CA LYS A 175 -23.51 6.12 9.60
C LYS A 175 -24.51 6.86 8.74
N ASP A 176 -24.02 7.80 7.94
CA ASP A 176 -24.84 8.42 6.88
C ASP A 176 -25.51 7.28 6.08
N PRO A 177 -26.85 7.26 5.95
CA PRO A 177 -27.54 6.24 5.19
C PRO A 177 -26.99 6.07 3.77
N ALA A 178 -26.49 7.14 3.15
CA ALA A 178 -25.84 7.12 1.84
C ALA A 178 -24.45 6.47 1.86
N MET A 179 -23.81 6.39 3.03
CA MET A 179 -22.53 5.73 3.28
C MET A 179 -22.71 4.37 3.97
N THR A 180 -23.93 3.83 4.01
CA THR A 180 -24.14 2.45 4.45
C THR A 180 -23.42 1.55 3.45
N PRO A 181 -22.45 0.72 3.88
CA PRO A 181 -21.71 -0.12 2.96
C PRO A 181 -22.71 -1.00 2.20
N VAL A 182 -22.72 -0.86 0.89
CA VAL A 182 -23.57 -1.65 0.01
C VAL A 182 -23.26 -3.11 0.31
N ARG A 183 -24.27 -3.90 0.68
CA ARG A 183 -24.14 -5.36 0.88
C ARG A 183 -23.98 -6.11 -0.44
N GLU A 184 -23.40 -5.47 -1.45
CA GLU A 184 -23.02 -6.13 -2.68
C GLU A 184 -21.79 -6.97 -2.39
N ALA A 185 -21.80 -8.21 -2.89
CA ALA A 185 -20.62 -9.05 -2.85
C ALA A 185 -19.46 -8.28 -3.49
N LEU A 186 -18.36 -8.14 -2.76
CA LEU A 186 -17.22 -7.27 -3.09
C LEU A 186 -16.58 -7.55 -4.47
N MET A 187 -16.95 -8.65 -5.12
CA MET A 187 -16.53 -8.99 -6.47
C MET A 187 -17.78 -9.21 -7.35
N PRO A 188 -18.03 -8.36 -8.37
CA PRO A 188 -19.11 -8.54 -9.32
C PRO A 188 -18.91 -9.88 -10.06
N GLY A 189 -19.82 -10.84 -9.83
CA GLY A 189 -19.73 -12.21 -10.38
C GLY A 189 -19.06 -13.24 -9.46
N GLY A 190 -18.46 -12.81 -8.35
CA GLY A 190 -18.01 -13.68 -7.28
C GLY A 190 -19.11 -13.82 -6.23
N SER A 191 -20.13 -14.64 -6.47
CA SER A 191 -20.90 -15.16 -5.35
C SER A 191 -19.90 -15.86 -4.44
N ALA A 192 -19.71 -15.38 -3.21
CA ALA A 192 -19.03 -16.17 -2.20
C ALA A 192 -19.74 -17.53 -2.22
N LEU A 193 -19.05 -18.57 -2.67
CA LEU A 193 -19.61 -19.91 -2.72
C LEU A 193 -19.78 -20.33 -1.27
N LEU A 194 -20.98 -20.11 -0.76
CA LEU A 194 -21.33 -20.47 0.60
C LEU A 194 -21.43 -21.99 0.65
N HIS A 195 -20.37 -22.60 1.15
CA HIS A 195 -20.38 -24.02 1.49
C HIS A 195 -20.74 -24.13 2.97
N GLU A 196 -21.99 -24.51 3.25
CA GLU A 196 -22.43 -24.80 4.61
C GLU A 196 -22.20 -26.29 4.89
N GLU A 197 -21.31 -26.57 5.83
CA GLU A 197 -21.12 -27.92 6.36
C GLU A 197 -21.65 -27.95 7.80
N GLN A 198 -22.60 -28.85 8.06
CA GLN A 198 -23.09 -29.10 9.42
C GLN A 198 -22.46 -30.40 9.93
N VAL A 199 -21.56 -30.26 10.90
CA VAL A 199 -20.90 -31.39 11.55
C VAL A 199 -21.45 -31.55 12.96
N TYR A 200 -22.03 -32.72 13.24
CA TYR A 200 -22.40 -33.10 14.61
C TYR A 200 -21.19 -33.71 15.32
N LEU A 201 -20.80 -33.12 16.45
CA LEU A 201 -19.70 -33.60 17.27
C LEU A 201 -20.27 -34.17 18.58
N PRO A 202 -20.46 -35.50 18.69
CA PRO A 202 -20.90 -36.10 19.94
C PRO A 202 -19.81 -35.92 21.01
N ALA A 203 -20.23 -35.64 22.24
CA ALA A 203 -19.32 -35.67 23.38
C ALA A 203 -18.98 -37.13 23.70
N GLU A 204 -17.71 -37.50 23.57
CA GLU A 204 -17.21 -38.81 24.00
C GLU A 204 -17.00 -38.79 25.52
N ILE A 205 -17.42 -39.86 26.20
CA ILE A 205 -17.17 -40.04 27.64
C ILE A 205 -15.77 -40.62 27.78
N PRO A 206 -14.83 -39.92 28.45
CA PRO A 206 -13.49 -40.44 28.70
C PRO A 206 -13.50 -41.79 29.46
N GLU A 207 -12.49 -42.65 29.24
CA GLU A 207 -12.44 -44.00 29.82
C GLU A 207 -12.48 -44.00 31.36
N ASP A 208 -11.91 -42.97 31.99
CA ASP A 208 -11.95 -42.75 33.44
C ASP A 208 -13.35 -42.44 33.99
N LEU A 209 -14.31 -42.11 33.11
CA LEU A 209 -15.70 -41.84 33.43
C LEU A 209 -16.67 -42.87 32.81
N ALA A 210 -16.17 -44.02 32.34
CA ALA A 210 -16.99 -45.03 31.65
C ALA A 210 -18.15 -45.60 32.50
N GLY A 211 -18.09 -45.48 33.83
CA GLY A 211 -19.16 -45.88 34.75
C GLY A 211 -20.10 -44.75 35.21
N ALA A 212 -19.87 -43.51 34.77
CA ALA A 212 -20.67 -42.36 35.17
C ALA A 212 -22.02 -42.31 34.46
N GLN A 213 -23.08 -41.92 35.16
CA GLN A 213 -24.41 -41.74 34.58
C GLN A 213 -24.54 -40.34 33.96
N VAL A 214 -24.90 -40.27 32.68
CA VAL A 214 -25.24 -39.01 32.01
C VAL A 214 -26.60 -38.52 32.53
N VAL A 215 -26.61 -37.38 33.21
CA VAL A 215 -27.83 -36.79 33.82
C VAL A 215 -28.60 -35.95 32.81
N GLU A 216 -27.89 -35.20 31.96
CA GLU A 216 -28.49 -34.29 31.00
C GLU A 216 -27.55 -34.14 29.79
N THR A 217 -28.13 -34.14 28.59
CA THR A 217 -27.42 -33.86 27.34
C THR A 217 -28.10 -32.67 26.68
N TRP A 218 -27.32 -31.66 26.34
CA TRP A 218 -27.80 -30.51 25.59
C TRP A 218 -26.84 -30.22 24.42
N THR A 219 -27.35 -29.53 23.41
CA THR A 219 -26.59 -29.19 22.20
C THR A 219 -26.43 -27.68 22.10
N GLU A 220 -25.21 -27.25 21.77
CA GLU A 220 -24.87 -25.84 21.54
C GLU A 220 -24.50 -25.64 20.07
N PRO A 221 -25.19 -24.78 19.30
CA PRO A 221 -24.76 -24.46 17.95
C PRO A 221 -23.48 -23.63 17.99
N ARG A 222 -22.39 -24.14 17.42
CA ARG A 222 -21.12 -23.41 17.26
C ARG A 222 -20.83 -23.20 15.79
N VAL A 223 -20.88 -21.95 15.34
CA VAL A 223 -20.59 -21.57 13.95
C VAL A 223 -19.12 -21.20 13.82
N ARG A 224 -18.42 -21.81 12.86
CA ARG A 224 -17.05 -21.46 12.47
C ARG A 224 -17.05 -21.18 10.96
N TYR A 225 -16.31 -20.16 10.56
CA TYR A 225 -16.13 -19.80 9.16
C TYR A 225 -14.75 -20.27 8.69
N ASP A 226 -14.73 -20.95 7.54
CA ASP A 226 -13.50 -21.24 6.81
C ASP A 226 -13.43 -20.41 5.53
N PHE A 227 -12.22 -20.13 5.06
CA PHE A 227 -11.97 -19.31 3.87
C PHE A 227 -11.06 -20.06 2.90
N SER A 228 -11.58 -20.38 1.72
CA SER A 228 -10.82 -21.04 0.66
C SER A 228 -10.70 -20.16 -0.58
N VAL A 229 -9.54 -20.22 -1.25
CA VAL A 229 -9.33 -19.61 -2.57
C VAL A 229 -9.25 -20.73 -3.60
N ALA A 230 -10.12 -20.69 -4.62
CA ALA A 230 -10.12 -21.64 -5.72
C ALA A 230 -9.55 -21.01 -7.00
N VAL A 231 -8.74 -21.77 -7.74
CA VAL A 231 -8.21 -21.38 -9.05
C VAL A 231 -8.71 -22.37 -10.09
N THR A 232 -9.50 -21.89 -11.06
CA THR A 232 -10.07 -22.73 -12.12
C THR A 232 -9.14 -22.76 -13.34
N ARG A 233 -8.78 -23.96 -13.79
CA ARG A 233 -8.04 -24.19 -15.05
C ARG A 233 -9.03 -24.33 -16.21
N LEU A 234 -8.85 -23.51 -17.24
CA LEU A 234 -9.61 -23.61 -18.49
C LEU A 234 -8.66 -24.09 -19.60
N GLU A 235 -9.01 -25.21 -20.23
CA GLU A 235 -8.28 -25.75 -21.38
C GLU A 235 -9.09 -25.51 -22.66
N LEU A 236 -8.43 -24.93 -23.66
CA LEU A 236 -9.06 -24.63 -24.94
C LEU A 236 -8.35 -25.44 -26.03
N GLU A 237 -9.07 -26.40 -26.62
CA GLU A 237 -8.61 -27.12 -27.80
C GLU A 237 -9.01 -26.33 -29.04
N VAL A 238 -8.00 -25.84 -29.78
CA VAL A 238 -8.19 -24.93 -30.91
C VAL A 238 -7.96 -25.69 -32.22
N GLU A 239 -9.04 -25.97 -32.96
CA GLU A 239 -8.94 -26.57 -34.29
C GLU A 239 -8.35 -25.56 -35.28
N LYS A 240 -7.24 -25.92 -35.93
CA LYS A 240 -6.61 -25.12 -36.98
C LYS A 240 -6.82 -25.77 -38.34
N LYS A 241 -7.30 -25.00 -39.31
CA LYS A 241 -7.52 -25.48 -40.69
C LYS A 241 -6.48 -24.86 -41.62
N ILE A 242 -5.77 -25.69 -42.38
CA ILE A 242 -4.85 -25.21 -43.41
C ILE A 242 -5.63 -25.23 -44.73
N VAL A 243 -5.85 -24.05 -45.30
CA VAL A 243 -6.53 -23.87 -46.58
C VAL A 243 -5.51 -23.41 -47.61
N VAL A 244 -5.59 -23.93 -48.82
CA VAL A 244 -4.78 -23.46 -49.95
C VAL A 244 -5.62 -22.47 -50.73
N ASP A 245 -5.13 -21.24 -50.87
CA ASP A 245 -5.79 -20.19 -51.65
C ASP A 245 -5.69 -20.49 -53.16
N HIS A 246 -6.44 -19.75 -53.98
CA HIS A 246 -6.44 -19.84 -55.43
C HIS A 246 -5.06 -19.64 -56.07
N ASP A 247 -4.17 -18.89 -55.40
CA ASP A 247 -2.77 -18.67 -55.80
C ASP A 247 -1.80 -19.77 -55.33
N GLY A 248 -2.31 -20.82 -54.67
CA GLY A 248 -1.49 -21.91 -54.14
C GLY A 248 -0.83 -21.62 -52.78
N GLU A 249 -1.08 -20.45 -52.19
CA GLU A 249 -0.57 -20.10 -50.87
C GLU A 249 -1.30 -20.86 -49.75
N ARG A 250 -0.55 -21.34 -48.75
CA ARG A 250 -1.10 -22.03 -47.58
C ARG A 250 -1.43 -21.04 -46.49
N ILE A 251 -2.72 -20.87 -46.20
CA ILE A 251 -3.24 -20.02 -45.13
C ILE A 251 -3.69 -20.90 -43.96
N VAL A 252 -3.23 -20.58 -42.75
CA VAL A 252 -3.66 -21.28 -41.52
C VAL A 252 -4.77 -20.47 -40.85
N LEU A 253 -5.99 -21.01 -40.87
CA LEU A 253 -7.13 -20.47 -40.16
C LEU A 253 -7.13 -21.03 -38.72
N SER A 254 -7.14 -20.12 -37.75
CA SER A 254 -7.28 -20.44 -36.32
C SER A 254 -8.42 -19.59 -35.78
N PRO A 255 -9.39 -20.16 -35.03
CA PRO A 255 -10.41 -19.35 -34.38
C PRO A 255 -9.76 -18.44 -33.32
N PRO A 256 -10.28 -17.23 -33.12
CA PRO A 256 -9.79 -16.33 -32.10
C PRO A 256 -10.19 -16.82 -30.70
N THR A 257 -9.27 -16.74 -29.75
CA THR A 257 -9.54 -17.03 -28.32
C THR A 257 -9.75 -15.75 -27.51
N SER A 258 -10.01 -14.63 -28.18
CA SER A 258 -10.11 -13.30 -27.56
C SER A 258 -11.30 -13.15 -26.62
N GLU A 259 -12.33 -14.00 -26.71
CA GLU A 259 -13.45 -13.99 -25.75
C GLU A 259 -13.03 -14.51 -24.37
N TYR A 260 -11.99 -15.35 -24.30
CA TYR A 260 -11.55 -15.95 -23.05
C TYR A 260 -10.55 -15.08 -22.31
N GLY A 261 -9.64 -14.42 -23.04
CA GLY A 261 -8.60 -13.60 -22.44
C GLY A 261 -7.75 -12.86 -23.48
N PRO A 262 -6.81 -12.02 -23.02
CA PRO A 262 -5.94 -11.29 -23.93
C PRO A 262 -4.95 -12.21 -24.64
N ALA A 263 -4.65 -11.88 -25.89
CA ALA A 263 -3.69 -12.63 -26.69
C ALA A 263 -2.33 -12.72 -25.98
N ARG A 264 -1.73 -13.92 -26.00
CA ARG A 264 -0.42 -14.26 -25.39
C ARG A 264 -0.40 -14.27 -23.86
N TYR A 265 -1.54 -14.08 -23.20
CA TYR A 265 -1.67 -14.28 -21.76
C TYR A 265 -2.32 -15.64 -21.47
N ALA A 266 -1.87 -16.27 -20.38
CA ALA A 266 -2.41 -17.55 -19.90
C ALA A 266 -3.51 -17.36 -18.84
N VAL A 267 -4.19 -16.20 -18.84
CA VAL A 267 -5.22 -15.84 -17.87
C VAL A 267 -6.45 -15.33 -18.60
N THR A 268 -7.63 -15.56 -18.01
CA THR A 268 -8.89 -15.11 -18.57
C THR A 268 -9.19 -13.65 -18.25
N TRP A 269 -10.19 -13.05 -18.91
CA TRP A 269 -10.67 -11.70 -18.57
C TRP A 269 -11.15 -11.61 -17.12
N SER A 270 -11.91 -12.61 -16.65
CA SER A 270 -12.37 -12.68 -15.26
C SER A 270 -11.20 -12.73 -14.27
N ALA A 271 -10.16 -13.51 -14.57
CA ALA A 271 -8.96 -13.55 -13.74
C ALA A 271 -8.24 -12.19 -13.66
N LEU A 272 -8.24 -11.41 -14.75
CA LEU A 272 -7.68 -10.06 -14.76
C LEU A 272 -8.53 -9.07 -13.96
N ALA A 273 -9.86 -9.15 -14.05
CA ALA A 273 -10.77 -8.35 -13.25
C ALA A 273 -10.58 -8.62 -11.76
N THR A 274 -10.59 -9.90 -11.35
CA THR A 274 -10.31 -10.30 -9.98
C THR A 274 -8.91 -9.84 -9.52
N LEU A 275 -7.89 -9.96 -10.37
CA LEU A 275 -6.56 -9.47 -10.02
C LEU A 275 -6.53 -7.95 -9.80
N ALA A 276 -7.29 -7.18 -10.60
CA ALA A 276 -7.41 -5.73 -10.45
C ALA A 276 -8.12 -5.33 -9.17
N GLU A 277 -9.16 -6.06 -8.75
CA GLU A 277 -9.84 -5.85 -7.46
C GLU A 277 -8.91 -6.17 -6.28
N LEU A 278 -8.31 -7.36 -6.29
CA LEU A 278 -7.42 -7.80 -5.22
C LEU A 278 -6.20 -6.88 -5.05
N ALA A 279 -5.62 -6.40 -6.15
CA ALA A 279 -4.46 -5.53 -6.09
C ALA A 279 -4.80 -4.05 -5.93
N GLY A 280 -5.82 -3.57 -6.64
CA GLY A 280 -6.19 -2.15 -6.70
C GLY A 280 -7.09 -1.73 -5.54
N GLN A 281 -8.16 -2.48 -5.26
CA GLN A 281 -9.10 -2.15 -4.20
C GLN A 281 -8.61 -2.67 -2.84
N MET A 282 -8.20 -3.95 -2.78
CA MET A 282 -7.77 -4.55 -1.51
C MET A 282 -6.29 -4.31 -1.18
N ALA A 283 -5.55 -3.62 -2.05
CA ALA A 283 -4.13 -3.31 -1.91
C ALA A 283 -3.26 -4.55 -1.56
N LEU A 284 -3.63 -5.75 -2.05
CA LEU A 284 -2.89 -6.96 -1.72
C LEU A 284 -1.53 -6.97 -2.42
N PRO A 285 -0.41 -7.19 -1.68
CA PRO A 285 0.91 -7.18 -2.29
C PRO A 285 1.09 -8.26 -3.35
N PHE A 286 1.70 -7.93 -4.49
CA PHE A 286 1.92 -8.90 -5.58
C PHE A 286 2.67 -10.15 -5.17
N ASN A 287 3.62 -10.05 -4.25
CA ASN A 287 4.34 -11.22 -3.74
C ASN A 287 3.42 -12.20 -3.00
N ARG A 288 2.34 -11.70 -2.37
CA ARG A 288 1.35 -12.52 -1.67
C ARG A 288 0.36 -13.12 -2.66
N LEU A 289 -0.16 -12.30 -3.58
CA LEU A 289 -1.05 -12.77 -4.66
C LEU A 289 -0.38 -13.85 -5.53
N ALA A 290 0.89 -13.65 -5.88
CA ALA A 290 1.66 -14.62 -6.65
C ALA A 290 1.70 -15.99 -5.97
N LYS A 291 1.90 -16.04 -4.65
CA LYS A 291 1.90 -17.30 -3.89
C LYS A 291 0.51 -17.91 -3.79
N MET A 292 -0.51 -17.08 -3.56
CA MET A 292 -1.89 -17.53 -3.35
C MET A 292 -2.53 -18.08 -4.63
N LEU A 293 -2.19 -17.50 -5.78
CA LEU A 293 -2.75 -17.89 -7.08
C LEU A 293 -1.92 -18.97 -7.80
N SER A 294 -0.71 -19.29 -7.30
CA SER A 294 0.12 -20.33 -7.89
C SER A 294 -0.42 -21.72 -7.57
N THR A 295 -0.46 -22.57 -8.59
CA THR A 295 -0.79 -24.00 -8.49
C THR A 295 0.46 -24.85 -8.75
N PRO A 296 0.44 -26.16 -8.46
CA PRO A 296 1.57 -27.05 -8.80
C PRO A 296 1.97 -27.01 -10.28
N GLU A 297 1.01 -26.69 -11.16
CA GLU A 297 1.20 -26.67 -12.62
C GLU A 297 1.54 -25.28 -13.15
N LYS A 298 1.18 -24.21 -12.41
CA LYS A 298 1.37 -22.83 -12.85
C LYS A 298 1.84 -21.94 -11.70
N THR A 299 3.08 -21.48 -11.82
CA THR A 299 3.64 -20.47 -10.92
C THR A 299 3.41 -19.07 -11.47
N PHE A 300 2.75 -18.22 -10.69
CA PHE A 300 2.68 -16.78 -10.93
C PHE A 300 3.80 -16.08 -10.19
N THR A 301 4.39 -15.05 -10.82
CA THR A 301 5.40 -14.19 -10.20
C THR A 301 4.84 -12.79 -10.03
N ALA A 302 5.35 -12.04 -9.04
CA ALA A 302 4.94 -10.65 -8.84
C ALA A 302 5.15 -9.79 -10.11
N ALA A 303 6.24 -10.02 -10.83
CA ALA A 303 6.50 -9.34 -12.11
C ALA A 303 5.48 -9.72 -13.20
N ALA A 304 5.05 -10.98 -13.25
CA ALA A 304 4.01 -11.40 -14.19
C ALA A 304 2.65 -10.75 -13.86
N LEU A 305 2.26 -10.74 -12.59
CA LEU A 305 1.02 -10.08 -12.13
C LEU A 305 1.06 -8.56 -12.39
N SER A 306 2.20 -7.91 -12.13
CA SER A 306 2.39 -6.50 -12.42
C SER A 306 2.25 -6.18 -13.91
N ARG A 307 2.79 -7.02 -14.82
CA ARG A 307 2.59 -6.86 -16.27
C ARG A 307 1.13 -7.04 -16.69
N MET A 308 0.42 -8.00 -16.07
CA MET A 308 -1.01 -8.21 -16.31
C MET A 308 -1.83 -6.97 -15.92
N LEU A 309 -1.54 -6.37 -14.76
CA LEU A 309 -2.23 -5.15 -14.34
C LEU A 309 -1.82 -3.93 -15.14
N HIS A 310 -0.56 -3.84 -15.57
CA HIS A 310 -0.14 -2.80 -16.49
C HIS A 310 -0.94 -2.87 -17.81
N TYR A 311 -1.13 -4.08 -18.34
CA TYR A 311 -1.98 -4.31 -19.51
C TYR A 311 -3.43 -3.85 -19.26
N VAL A 312 -4.02 -4.18 -18.12
CA VAL A 312 -5.36 -3.70 -17.73
C VAL A 312 -5.37 -2.17 -17.67
N ALA A 313 -4.44 -1.56 -16.92
CA ALA A 313 -4.37 -0.11 -16.76
C ALA A 313 -4.26 0.64 -18.09
N GLN A 314 -3.45 0.14 -19.03
CA GLN A 314 -3.34 0.72 -20.38
C GLN A 314 -4.68 0.73 -21.13
N ARG A 315 -5.51 -0.30 -20.96
CA ARG A 315 -6.83 -0.39 -21.62
C ARG A 315 -7.87 0.51 -20.98
N PHE A 316 -7.73 0.79 -19.69
CA PHE A 316 -8.64 1.66 -18.93
C PHE A 316 -8.19 3.12 -18.86
N VAL A 317 -7.09 3.52 -19.53
CA VAL A 317 -6.62 4.92 -19.56
C VAL A 317 -7.74 5.90 -19.91
N GLY A 318 -8.53 5.61 -20.94
CA GLY A 318 -9.65 6.50 -21.33
C GLY A 318 -10.70 6.65 -20.22
N VAL A 319 -10.99 5.58 -19.49
CA VAL A 319 -11.90 5.61 -18.33
C VAL A 319 -11.28 6.40 -17.18
N TYR A 320 -10.00 6.20 -16.90
CA TYR A 320 -9.29 6.95 -15.85
C TYR A 320 -9.22 8.44 -16.16
N LEU A 321 -9.04 8.82 -17.43
CA LEU A 321 -9.08 10.23 -17.85
C LEU A 321 -10.48 10.81 -17.67
N ALA A 322 -11.52 10.12 -18.13
CA ALA A 322 -12.91 10.56 -17.96
C ALA A 322 -13.32 10.68 -16.48
N LEU A 323 -12.92 9.72 -15.64
CA LEU A 323 -13.11 9.80 -14.19
C LEU A 323 -12.31 10.96 -13.61
N GLY A 324 -11.07 11.17 -14.06
CA GLY A 324 -10.24 12.30 -13.63
C GLY A 324 -10.88 13.65 -13.94
N GLU A 325 -11.46 13.81 -15.13
CA GLU A 325 -12.23 15.01 -15.52
C GLU A 325 -13.45 15.20 -14.60
N GLN A 326 -14.25 14.15 -14.40
CA GLN A 326 -15.42 14.21 -13.50
C GLN A 326 -15.05 14.54 -12.06
N LEU A 327 -13.94 13.99 -11.56
CA LEU A 327 -13.43 14.25 -10.23
C LEU A 327 -12.84 15.66 -10.12
N ALA A 328 -12.23 16.19 -11.17
CA ALA A 328 -11.73 17.57 -11.21
C ALA A 328 -12.85 18.60 -11.12
N ASP A 329 -14.02 18.29 -11.68
CA ASP A 329 -15.23 19.11 -11.61
C ASP A 329 -16.10 18.80 -10.36
N SER A 330 -15.63 17.94 -9.46
CA SER A 330 -16.41 17.57 -8.26
C SER A 330 -16.17 18.54 -7.10
N ASP A 331 -17.24 19.10 -6.55
CA ASP A 331 -17.21 19.98 -5.36
C ASP A 331 -16.73 19.24 -4.10
N TYR A 332 -16.87 17.91 -4.10
CA TYR A 332 -16.55 17.03 -2.98
C TYR A 332 -15.88 15.73 -3.48
N LEU A 333 -14.69 15.44 -2.95
CA LEU A 333 -14.01 14.15 -3.12
C LEU A 333 -14.11 13.36 -1.82
N GLY A 334 -14.91 12.30 -1.83
CA GLY A 334 -15.02 11.34 -0.72
C GLY A 334 -14.17 10.10 -0.98
N GLY A 335 -13.31 9.75 -0.02
CA GLY A 335 -12.71 8.42 0.08
C GLY A 335 -13.45 7.56 1.11
N ASP A 336 -13.12 6.26 1.13
CA ASP A 336 -13.82 5.13 1.76
C ASP A 336 -14.38 5.32 3.20
N ASP A 337 -13.94 6.35 3.95
CA ASP A 337 -14.54 6.72 5.26
C ASP A 337 -14.34 8.20 5.67
N THR A 338 -13.95 9.09 4.75
CA THR A 338 -13.83 10.54 5.06
C THR A 338 -14.08 11.40 3.82
N SER A 339 -14.98 12.38 3.95
CA SER A 339 -15.13 13.48 2.99
C SER A 339 -13.99 14.48 3.20
N ALA A 340 -13.11 14.63 2.21
CA ALA A 340 -12.18 15.76 2.18
C ALA A 340 -12.82 16.85 1.31
N ARG A 341 -13.11 18.00 1.89
CA ARG A 341 -13.66 19.14 1.14
C ARG A 341 -12.56 19.67 0.23
N VAL A 342 -12.77 19.67 -1.08
CA VAL A 342 -11.82 20.22 -2.07
C VAL A 342 -12.00 21.75 -2.16
N LEU A 343 -11.95 22.42 -1.01
CA LEU A 343 -12.24 23.85 -0.92
C LEU A 343 -11.22 24.70 -1.69
N GLU A 344 -9.95 24.29 -1.71
CA GLU A 344 -8.88 25.09 -2.30
C GLU A 344 -8.89 25.06 -3.84
N VAL A 345 -9.29 23.94 -4.46
CA VAL A 345 -9.31 23.81 -5.93
C VAL A 345 -10.60 24.40 -6.50
N SER A 346 -11.74 24.15 -5.86
CA SER A 346 -13.04 24.69 -6.30
C SER A 346 -13.06 26.22 -6.22
N SER A 347 -12.56 26.79 -5.12
CA SER A 347 -12.46 28.26 -4.96
C SER A 347 -11.47 28.90 -5.94
N TYR A 348 -10.44 28.18 -6.38
CA TYR A 348 -9.53 28.65 -7.43
C TYR A 348 -10.21 28.70 -8.80
N PHE A 349 -10.97 27.66 -9.18
CA PHE A 349 -11.70 27.65 -10.44
C PHE A 349 -12.89 28.61 -10.47
N GLU A 350 -13.58 28.82 -9.35
CA GLU A 350 -14.61 29.85 -9.24
C GLU A 350 -14.05 31.25 -9.48
N LYS A 351 -12.87 31.55 -8.91
CA LYS A 351 -12.16 32.83 -9.15
C LYS A 351 -11.75 32.98 -10.61
N LEU A 352 -11.27 31.92 -11.25
CA LEU A 352 -10.92 31.92 -12.67
C LEU A 352 -12.15 32.16 -13.57
N ARG A 353 -13.27 31.47 -13.33
CA ARG A 353 -14.52 31.68 -14.09
C ARG A 353 -15.11 33.07 -13.88
N ALA A 354 -14.98 33.63 -12.68
CA ALA A 354 -15.40 35.00 -12.40
C ALA A 354 -14.55 36.05 -13.15
N LEU A 355 -13.27 35.75 -13.41
CA LEU A 355 -12.37 36.60 -14.19
C LEU A 355 -12.60 36.50 -15.70
N GLU A 356 -13.10 35.37 -16.21
CA GLU A 356 -13.42 35.20 -17.65
C GLU A 356 -14.76 35.83 -18.07
N CYS A 357 -15.63 36.15 -17.10
CA CYS A 357 -16.95 36.76 -17.32
C CYS A 357 -16.96 38.31 -17.16
N THR A 358 -15.81 38.92 -16.88
CA THR A 358 -15.59 40.38 -16.89
C THR A 358 -14.71 40.77 -18.05
#